data_AF-H7EN61-F1
#
_entry.id   AF-H7EN61-F1
#
_cell.length_a   1.000
_cell.length_b   1.000
_cell.length_c   1.000
_cell.angle_alpha   90.00
_cell.angle_beta   90.00
_cell.angle_gamma   90.00
#
_symmetry.space_group_name_H-M   'P 1'
#
loop_
_entity.id
_entity.type
_entity.pdbx_description
1 polymer ?
#
loop_
_entity_poly.entity_id
_entity_poly.type
_entity_poly.pdbx_seq_one_letter_code
_entity_poly.pdbx_strand_id
1 'polypeptide(L)'
;MRKIALVFALLFGLASANVFALGIGIQAGPVVGSGFHSGGAVTFKLDQLPCVFAVSIPSFDPFAIGVTADWWMENPTIQDFWKWYYGFGAAGALYVHGDDGDSGAALGIGGRILIGTNVLLCKDVLEIYAQAAWQPMLFIGNGIGTHFFNFPIDIGVRLWF
;
A
#
# COMPACT_ATOMS: atom_id res chain seq x y z
N MET A 1 -9.51 6.78 -21.40
CA MET A 1 -10.85 6.67 -20.76
C MET A 1 -11.49 5.28 -20.88
N ARG A 2 -11.65 4.69 -22.09
CA ARG A 2 -12.29 3.36 -22.26
C ARG A 2 -11.64 2.22 -21.46
N LYS A 3 -10.29 2.17 -21.38
CA LYS A 3 -9.56 1.14 -20.65
C LYS A 3 -9.74 1.25 -19.13
N ILE A 4 -9.77 2.47 -18.60
CA ILE A 4 -10.01 2.74 -17.18
C ILE A 4 -11.45 2.38 -16.80
N ALA A 5 -12.42 2.75 -17.64
CA ALA A 5 -13.82 2.36 -17.44
C ALA A 5 -14.01 0.83 -17.44
N LEU A 6 -13.24 0.11 -18.25
CA LEU A 6 -13.24 -1.36 -18.29
C LEU A 6 -12.66 -1.97 -17.01
N VAL A 7 -11.56 -1.42 -16.48
CA VAL A 7 -10.99 -1.87 -15.20
C VAL A 7 -11.97 -1.58 -14.05
N PHE A 8 -12.58 -0.40 -14.01
CA PHE A 8 -13.62 -0.09 -13.03
C PHE A 8 -14.83 -1.01 -13.18
N ALA A 9 -15.32 -1.24 -14.39
CA ALA A 9 -16.45 -2.15 -14.62
C ALA A 9 -16.11 -3.59 -14.22
N LEU A 10 -14.88 -4.04 -14.42
CA LEU A 10 -14.41 -5.35 -13.97
C LEU A 10 -14.33 -5.43 -12.45
N LEU A 11 -13.79 -4.40 -11.79
CA LEU A 11 -13.71 -4.31 -10.33
C LEU A 11 -15.10 -4.27 -9.69
N PHE A 12 -16.02 -3.49 -10.26
CA PHE A 12 -17.43 -3.46 -9.83
C PHE A 12 -18.15 -4.78 -10.11
N GLY A 13 -17.89 -5.42 -11.25
CA GLY A 13 -18.44 -6.74 -11.58
C GLY A 13 -17.96 -7.81 -10.60
N LEU A 14 -16.68 -7.80 -10.25
CA LEU A 14 -16.10 -8.72 -9.26
C LEU A 14 -16.63 -8.46 -7.85
N ALA A 15 -16.83 -7.20 -7.45
CA ALA A 15 -17.45 -6.84 -6.17
C ALA A 15 -18.94 -7.22 -6.10
N SER A 16 -19.65 -7.30 -7.24
CA SER A 16 -21.07 -7.68 -7.28
C SER A 16 -21.34 -9.18 -7.15
N ALA A 17 -20.31 -10.01 -7.37
CA ALA A 17 -20.38 -11.41 -6.99
C ALA A 17 -20.20 -11.46 -5.48
N ASN A 18 -21.26 -11.72 -4.72
CA ASN A 18 -21.29 -11.89 -3.24
C ASN A 18 -20.40 -13.05 -2.72
N VAL A 19 -19.30 -13.36 -3.40
CA VAL A 19 -18.36 -14.44 -3.11
C VAL A 19 -17.23 -13.94 -2.21
N PHE A 20 -16.89 -12.65 -2.22
CA PHE A 20 -15.89 -12.04 -1.36
C PHE A 20 -16.18 -10.54 -1.16
N ALA A 21 -15.93 -10.01 0.03
CA ALA A 21 -15.99 -8.58 0.27
C ALA A 21 -14.66 -7.91 -0.10
N LEU A 22 -14.74 -6.81 -0.86
CA LEU A 22 -13.58 -6.07 -1.34
C LEU A 22 -13.51 -4.70 -0.66
N GLY A 23 -12.48 -4.49 0.16
CA GLY A 23 -12.15 -3.20 0.74
C GLY A 23 -11.31 -2.36 -0.22
N ILE A 24 -11.84 -1.23 -0.69
CA ILE A 24 -11.11 -0.25 -1.51
C ILE A 24 -10.94 1.05 -0.71
N GLY A 25 -9.75 1.62 -0.72
CA GLY A 25 -9.48 2.77 0.12
C GLY A 25 -8.33 3.65 -0.33
N ILE A 26 -8.02 4.62 0.52
CA ILE A 26 -6.89 5.51 0.38
C ILE A 26 -6.11 5.56 1.69
N GLN A 27 -4.80 5.76 1.59
CA GLN A 27 -3.94 6.04 2.74
C GLN A 27 -2.97 7.17 2.41
N ALA A 28 -2.45 7.81 3.45
CA ALA A 28 -1.33 8.71 3.37
C ALA A 28 -0.61 8.76 4.72
N GLY A 29 0.65 9.16 4.69
CA GLY A 29 1.41 9.35 5.90
C GLY A 29 2.88 9.68 5.67
N PRO A 30 3.61 10.02 6.74
CA PRO A 30 5.04 10.31 6.65
C PRO A 30 5.89 9.03 6.57
N VAL A 31 7.15 9.23 6.18
CA VAL A 31 8.22 8.23 6.34
C VAL A 31 9.23 8.75 7.33
N VAL A 32 9.60 7.90 8.28
CA VAL A 32 10.74 8.16 9.17
C VAL A 32 11.96 7.42 8.62
N GLY A 33 13.07 8.14 8.45
CA GLY A 33 14.33 7.62 7.94
C GLY A 33 14.61 8.02 6.49
N SER A 34 15.47 7.25 5.83
CA SER A 34 15.98 7.55 4.49
C SER A 34 15.00 7.22 3.35
N GLY A 35 13.75 6.90 3.65
CA GLY A 35 12.94 6.00 2.84
C GLY A 35 12.10 6.57 1.71
N PHE A 36 11.63 5.63 0.87
CA PHE A 36 10.75 5.85 -0.27
C PHE A 36 9.30 5.49 0.07
N HIS A 37 8.54 6.46 0.59
CA HIS A 37 7.08 6.35 0.74
C HIS A 37 6.42 7.69 1.13
N SER A 38 6.70 8.81 0.47
CA SER A 38 5.98 10.06 0.76
C SER A 38 4.86 10.28 -0.25
N GLY A 39 3.67 9.72 -0.02
CA GLY A 39 2.56 9.95 -0.92
C GLY A 39 1.26 9.28 -0.51
N GLY A 40 0.17 9.77 -1.09
CA GLY A 40 -1.11 9.07 -1.04
C GLY A 40 -1.04 7.76 -1.82
N ALA A 41 -1.68 6.72 -1.31
CA ALA A 41 -1.80 5.43 -1.98
C ALA A 41 -3.27 4.99 -2.05
N VAL A 42 -3.63 4.30 -3.12
CA VAL A 42 -4.88 3.56 -3.21
C VAL A 42 -4.65 2.16 -2.66
N THR A 43 -5.56 1.68 -1.81
CA THR A 43 -5.43 0.40 -1.11
C THR A 43 -6.55 -0.57 -1.45
N PHE A 44 -6.22 -1.85 -1.44
CA PHE A 44 -7.13 -2.95 -1.74
C PHE A 44 -6.93 -4.06 -0.72
N LYS A 45 -8.02 -4.61 -0.19
CA LYS A 45 -8.00 -5.77 0.69
C LYS A 45 -9.18 -6.68 0.38
N LEU A 46 -8.95 -7.99 0.42
CA LEU A 46 -10.02 -8.99 0.37
C LEU A 46 -10.36 -9.42 1.80
N ASP A 47 -11.62 -9.72 2.08
CA ASP A 47 -12.05 -10.21 3.40
C ASP A 47 -11.50 -11.60 3.73
N GLN A 48 -11.45 -12.47 2.72
CA GLN A 48 -11.04 -13.88 2.83
C GLN A 48 -9.52 -14.06 2.90
N LEU A 49 -8.77 -13.10 2.35
CA LEU A 49 -7.31 -13.16 2.34
C LEU A 49 -6.76 -12.08 3.25
N PRO A 50 -5.84 -12.41 4.15
CA PRO A 50 -5.16 -11.41 4.98
C PRO A 50 -4.21 -10.49 4.19
N CYS A 51 -4.34 -10.41 2.87
CA CYS A 51 -3.45 -9.65 2.01
C CYS A 51 -4.01 -8.25 1.75
N VAL A 52 -3.19 -7.23 2.01
CA VAL A 52 -3.47 -5.82 1.75
C VAL A 52 -2.48 -5.31 0.73
N PHE A 53 -2.99 -4.70 -0.33
CA PHE A 53 -2.18 -4.12 -1.38
C PHE A 53 -2.31 -2.60 -1.34
N ALA A 54 -1.22 -1.90 -1.67
CA ALA A 54 -1.26 -0.47 -1.93
C ALA A 54 -0.50 -0.12 -3.20
N VAL A 55 -1.03 0.84 -3.95
CA VAL A 55 -0.37 1.46 -5.11
C VAL A 55 -0.28 2.95 -4.86
N SER A 56 0.93 3.48 -4.95
CA SER A 56 1.29 4.86 -4.60
C SER A 56 2.02 5.53 -5.77
N ILE A 57 1.91 6.86 -5.83
CA ILE A 57 2.72 7.70 -6.70
C ILE A 57 3.48 8.68 -5.79
N PRO A 58 4.68 8.30 -5.30
CA PRO A 58 5.39 9.10 -4.31
C PRO A 58 5.98 10.40 -4.87
N SER A 59 6.21 10.46 -6.17
CA SER A 59 6.75 11.64 -6.86
C SER A 59 6.30 11.68 -8.32
N PHE A 60 6.02 12.87 -8.84
CA PHE A 60 5.73 13.10 -10.26
C PHE A 60 6.94 13.63 -11.03
N ASP A 61 7.93 14.18 -10.34
CA ASP A 61 9.15 14.74 -10.92
C ASP A 61 10.32 14.60 -9.92
N PRO A 62 11.20 13.59 -10.07
CA PRO A 62 11.15 12.52 -11.05
C PRO A 62 9.93 11.60 -10.81
N PHE A 63 9.41 10.98 -11.88
CA PHE A 63 8.24 10.12 -11.76
C PHE A 63 8.58 8.82 -11.00
N ALA A 64 7.78 8.50 -10.00
CA ALA A 64 7.94 7.30 -9.19
C ALA A 64 6.61 6.60 -8.91
N ILE A 65 6.61 5.27 -8.99
CA ILE A 65 5.50 4.41 -8.59
C ILE A 65 5.98 3.49 -7.48
N GLY A 66 5.19 3.36 -6.42
CA GLY A 66 5.42 2.39 -5.35
C GLY A 66 4.26 1.40 -5.23
N VAL A 67 4.57 0.15 -4.96
CA VAL A 67 3.58 -0.90 -4.66
C VAL A 67 3.95 -1.61 -3.37
N THR A 68 2.94 -2.05 -2.62
CA THR A 68 3.14 -2.91 -1.44
C THR A 68 2.14 -4.05 -1.45
N ALA A 69 2.54 -5.17 -0.85
CA ALA A 69 1.71 -6.33 -0.59
C ALA A 69 2.04 -6.85 0.81
N ASP A 70 1.10 -6.66 1.73
CA ASP A 70 1.25 -6.90 3.16
C ASP A 70 0.32 -8.05 3.59
N TRP A 71 0.88 -9.08 4.23
CA TRP A 71 0.16 -10.21 4.80
C TRP A 71 -0.07 -9.99 6.30
N TRP A 72 -1.32 -9.73 6.68
CA TRP A 72 -1.75 -9.56 8.06
C TRP A 72 -1.92 -10.93 8.73
N MET A 73 -0.90 -11.39 9.45
CA MET A 73 -0.91 -12.73 10.03
C MET A 73 -2.09 -12.95 10.99
N GLU A 74 -2.36 -11.96 11.83
CA GLU A 74 -3.52 -11.97 12.72
C GLU A 74 -4.18 -10.59 12.75
N ASN A 75 -5.48 -10.57 13.05
CA ASN A 75 -6.22 -9.34 13.31
C ASN A 75 -7.13 -9.47 14.55
N PRO A 76 -6.58 -9.76 15.74
CA PRO A 76 -7.33 -9.90 16.99
C PRO A 76 -8.12 -8.65 17.35
N THR A 77 -9.33 -8.88 17.88
CA THR A 77 -10.19 -7.83 18.42
C THR A 77 -9.63 -7.34 19.76
N ILE A 78 -9.42 -6.02 19.86
CA ILE A 78 -9.16 -5.33 21.13
C ILE A 78 -10.48 -5.12 21.85
N GLN A 79 -11.45 -4.50 21.16
CA GLN A 79 -12.76 -4.18 21.69
C GLN A 79 -13.77 -4.02 20.55
N ASP A 80 -14.75 -4.92 20.45
CA ASP A 80 -15.85 -4.93 19.46
C ASP A 80 -15.39 -4.57 18.03
N PHE A 81 -15.48 -3.29 17.67
CA PHE A 81 -15.14 -2.72 16.37
C PHE A 81 -13.64 -2.44 16.17
N TRP A 82 -12.84 -2.45 17.23
CA TRP A 82 -11.42 -2.09 17.24
C TRP A 82 -10.54 -3.34 17.27
N LYS A 83 -9.62 -3.43 16.32
CA LYS A 83 -8.71 -4.56 16.14
C LYS A 83 -7.26 -4.08 15.97
N TRP A 84 -6.31 -4.97 16.21
CA TRP A 84 -4.91 -4.74 15.87
C TRP A 84 -4.38 -5.87 15.02
N TYR A 85 -3.38 -5.58 14.20
CA TYR A 85 -2.78 -6.54 13.30
C TYR A 85 -1.27 -6.39 13.25
N TYR A 86 -0.61 -7.47 12.88
CA TYR A 86 0.82 -7.49 12.59
C TYR A 86 1.08 -8.44 11.42
N GLY A 87 2.22 -8.27 10.77
CA GLY A 87 2.45 -8.98 9.52
C GLY A 87 3.81 -8.76 8.92
N PHE A 88 3.96 -9.33 7.73
CA PHE A 88 5.11 -9.13 6.87
C PHE A 88 4.63 -8.89 5.45
N GLY A 89 5.49 -8.35 4.60
CA GLY A 89 5.12 -8.02 3.25
C GLY A 89 6.31 -7.77 2.35
N ALA A 90 6.01 -7.24 1.17
CA ALA A 90 7.00 -6.79 0.21
C ALA A 90 6.63 -5.40 -0.32
N ALA A 91 7.66 -4.64 -0.68
CA ALA A 91 7.56 -3.37 -1.36
C ALA A 91 8.30 -3.42 -2.69
N GLY A 92 7.70 -2.79 -3.70
CA GLY A 92 8.29 -2.56 -5.00
C GLY A 92 8.26 -1.08 -5.34
N ALA A 93 9.25 -0.62 -6.07
CA ALA A 93 9.36 0.77 -6.49
C ALA A 93 9.95 0.85 -7.89
N LEU A 94 9.43 1.77 -8.71
CA LEU A 94 10.01 2.13 -9.98
C LEU A 94 10.21 3.64 -10.01
N TYR A 95 11.41 4.05 -10.39
CA TYR A 95 11.78 5.44 -10.61
C TYR A 95 12.19 5.63 -12.05
N VAL A 96 11.69 6.70 -12.65
CA VAL A 96 12.07 7.14 -13.98
C VAL A 96 12.55 8.57 -13.86
N HIS A 97 13.84 8.77 -14.09
CA HIS A 97 14.46 10.09 -14.16
C HIS A 97 14.63 10.43 -15.64
N GLY A 98 14.14 11.60 -16.03
CA GLY A 98 14.35 12.14 -17.36
C GLY A 98 14.26 13.64 -17.31
N ASP A 99 15.42 14.30 -17.28
CA ASP A 99 15.59 15.62 -17.90
C ASP A 99 17.07 15.88 -18.23
N ASP A 100 17.28 16.53 -19.39
CA ASP A 100 18.52 17.11 -19.94
C ASP A 100 19.85 16.35 -19.78
N GLY A 101 19.90 15.10 -20.25
CA GLY A 101 21.14 14.47 -20.71
C GLY A 101 21.50 13.12 -20.10
N ASP A 102 20.85 12.71 -19.01
CA ASP A 102 21.08 11.41 -18.36
C ASP A 102 19.74 10.77 -17.97
N SER A 103 19.14 10.02 -18.90
CA SER A 103 17.91 9.26 -18.63
C SER A 103 18.25 7.97 -17.90
N GLY A 104 17.61 7.73 -16.76
CA GLY A 104 17.88 6.57 -15.92
C GLY A 104 16.62 6.02 -15.28
N ALA A 105 16.59 4.70 -15.09
CA ALA A 105 15.55 4.04 -14.31
C ALA A 105 16.19 3.33 -13.12
N ALA A 106 15.50 3.37 -11.97
CA ALA A 106 15.88 2.59 -10.81
C ALA A 106 14.70 1.72 -10.35
N LEU A 107 14.98 0.45 -10.08
CA LEU A 107 14.04 -0.52 -9.52
C LEU A 107 14.38 -0.73 -8.06
N GLY A 108 13.38 -0.55 -7.20
CA GLY A 108 13.47 -0.85 -5.78
C GLY A 108 12.69 -2.09 -5.42
N ILE A 109 13.28 -2.94 -4.57
CA ILE A 109 12.59 -4.06 -3.93
C ILE A 109 12.95 -4.09 -2.45
N GLY A 110 11.99 -4.44 -1.61
CA GLY A 110 12.20 -4.53 -0.17
C GLY A 110 11.24 -5.47 0.52
N GLY A 111 11.66 -5.94 1.69
CA GLY A 111 10.76 -6.62 2.63
C GLY A 111 10.03 -5.62 3.49
N ARG A 112 8.94 -6.06 4.13
CA ARG A 112 8.19 -5.29 5.12
C ARG A 112 7.93 -6.13 6.35
N ILE A 113 8.05 -5.53 7.53
CA ILE A 113 7.50 -6.04 8.79
C ILE A 113 6.62 -4.93 9.33
N LEU A 114 5.36 -5.24 9.65
CA LEU A 114 4.35 -4.22 9.96
C LEU A 114 3.55 -4.56 11.21
N ILE A 115 3.09 -3.49 11.84
CA ILE A 115 2.09 -3.51 12.91
C ILE A 115 1.11 -2.38 12.66
N GLY A 116 -0.14 -2.59 13.03
CA GLY A 116 -1.16 -1.58 12.86
C GLY A 116 -2.42 -1.88 13.64
N THR A 117 -3.39 -1.02 13.42
CA THR A 117 -4.69 -1.11 14.05
C THR A 117 -5.76 -0.64 13.08
N ASN A 118 -6.95 -1.22 13.19
CA ASN A 118 -8.09 -0.82 12.41
C ASN A 118 -9.38 -0.82 13.23
N VAL A 119 -10.29 0.06 12.84
CA VAL A 119 -11.61 0.26 13.43
C VAL A 119 -12.65 0.07 12.33
N LEU A 120 -13.59 -0.85 12.54
CA LEU A 120 -14.68 -1.16 11.62
C LEU A 120 -15.99 -0.53 12.09
N LEU A 121 -16.50 0.42 11.31
CA LEU A 121 -17.69 1.20 11.59
C LEU A 121 -18.81 0.87 10.61
N CYS A 122 -20.03 1.28 10.96
CA CYS A 122 -21.20 1.15 10.09
C CYS A 122 -21.47 -0.30 9.65
N LYS A 123 -21.40 -1.26 10.58
CA LYS A 123 -21.51 -2.71 10.31
C LYS A 123 -20.46 -3.19 9.30
N ASP A 124 -19.20 -2.89 9.60
CA ASP A 124 -18.02 -3.28 8.83
C ASP A 124 -17.91 -2.65 7.41
N VAL A 125 -18.78 -1.70 7.06
CA VAL A 125 -18.73 -1.00 5.76
C VAL A 125 -17.55 -0.02 5.69
N LEU A 126 -17.20 0.61 6.80
CA LEU A 126 -16.13 1.61 6.85
C LEU A 126 -15.01 1.13 7.75
N GLU A 127 -13.80 1.01 7.22
CA GLU A 127 -12.60 0.73 7.99
C GLU A 127 -11.71 1.97 8.05
N ILE A 128 -11.32 2.36 9.25
CA ILE A 128 -10.26 3.35 9.48
C ILE A 128 -9.06 2.60 10.04
N TYR A 129 -7.87 2.82 9.52
CA TYR A 129 -6.68 2.09 9.97
C TYR A 129 -5.45 2.97 10.06
N ALA A 130 -4.51 2.54 10.89
CA ALA A 130 -3.18 3.11 11.01
C ALA A 130 -2.15 1.98 10.99
N GLN A 131 -1.04 2.18 10.30
CA GLN A 131 0.02 1.19 10.11
C GLN A 131 1.38 1.82 10.29
N ALA A 132 2.30 1.13 10.94
CA ALA A 132 3.72 1.39 10.85
C ALA A 132 4.40 0.15 10.28
N ALA A 133 5.32 0.33 9.33
CA ALA A 133 6.11 -0.78 8.81
C ALA A 133 7.59 -0.43 8.81
N TRP A 134 8.45 -1.40 9.10
CA TRP A 134 9.85 -1.34 8.75
C TRP A 134 10.02 -1.90 7.33
N GLN A 135 10.56 -1.10 6.42
CA GLN A 135 10.66 -1.43 4.99
C GLN A 135 12.09 -1.21 4.46
N PRO A 136 13.04 -2.11 4.73
CA PRO A 136 14.37 -2.05 4.10
C PRO A 136 14.25 -2.27 2.59
N MET A 137 14.84 -1.37 1.80
CA MET A 137 14.79 -1.41 0.33
C MET A 137 16.19 -1.48 -0.28
N LEU A 138 16.33 -2.24 -1.37
CA LEU A 138 17.47 -2.26 -2.28
C LEU A 138 17.05 -1.61 -3.60
N PHE A 139 17.86 -0.70 -4.12
CA PHE A 139 17.65 -0.04 -5.41
C PHE A 139 18.74 -0.41 -6.40
N ILE A 140 18.33 -0.74 -7.62
CA ILE A 140 19.21 -1.09 -8.74
C ILE A 140 18.88 -0.16 -9.91
N GLY A 141 19.86 0.60 -10.37
CA GLY A 141 19.76 1.51 -11.52
C GLY A 141 21.15 1.83 -12.07
N ASN A 142 21.54 3.11 -12.13
CA ASN A 142 22.91 3.53 -12.45
C ASN A 142 23.95 3.19 -11.35
N GLY A 143 23.51 2.49 -10.30
CA GLY A 143 24.31 1.99 -9.19
C GLY A 143 23.45 1.10 -8.30
N ILE A 144 24.04 0.65 -7.18
CA ILE A 144 23.32 -0.08 -6.13
C ILE A 144 23.19 0.84 -4.91
N GLY A 145 21.96 1.11 -4.51
CA GLY A 145 21.61 1.89 -3.32
C GLY A 145 20.82 1.08 -2.32
N THR A 146 20.89 1.43 -1.03
CA THR A 146 20.07 0.78 0.00
C THR A 146 19.43 1.82 0.91
N HIS A 147 18.20 1.55 1.33
CA HIS A 147 17.50 2.32 2.35
C HIS A 147 17.10 1.35 3.46
N PHE A 148 18.03 1.08 4.36
CA PHE A 148 17.83 0.10 5.42
C PHE A 148 16.89 0.61 6.52
N PHE A 149 17.02 1.89 6.88
CA PHE A 149 16.14 2.56 7.83
C PHE A 149 15.10 3.37 7.05
N ASN A 150 13.94 2.76 6.86
CA ASN A 150 12.78 3.32 6.19
C ASN A 150 11.52 2.81 6.90
N PHE A 151 10.80 3.72 7.54
CA PHE A 151 9.62 3.42 8.33
C PHE A 151 8.41 4.25 7.85
N PRO A 152 7.64 3.77 6.86
CA PRO A 152 6.35 4.35 6.54
C PRO A 152 5.39 4.21 7.72
N ILE A 153 4.72 5.32 8.05
CA ILE A 153 3.66 5.40 9.05
C ILE A 153 2.43 5.95 8.32
N ASP A 154 1.45 5.09 8.06
CA ASP A 154 0.29 5.40 7.23
C ASP A 154 -0.99 5.46 8.07
N ILE A 155 -1.90 6.38 7.70
CA ILE A 155 -3.29 6.38 8.13
C ILE A 155 -4.15 6.28 6.88
N GLY A 156 -5.20 5.46 6.93
CA GLY A 156 -6.07 5.26 5.79
C GLY A 156 -7.52 4.96 6.16
N VAL A 157 -8.35 5.02 5.12
CA VAL A 157 -9.76 4.65 5.16
C VAL A 157 -10.06 3.67 4.02
N ARG A 158 -10.86 2.64 4.28
CA ARG A 158 -11.30 1.63 3.31
C ARG A 158 -12.82 1.46 3.40
N LEU A 159 -13.48 1.45 2.25
CA LEU A 159 -14.89 1.12 2.10
C LEU A 159 -15.01 -0.34 1.63
N TRP A 160 -15.85 -1.10 2.30
CA TRP A 160 -16.13 -2.50 2.02
C TRP A 160 -17.44 -2.65 1.24
N PHE A 161 -17.41 -3.53 0.23
CA PHE A 161 -18.53 -3.87 -0.65
C PHE A 161 -18.73 -5.38 -0.65
#